data_AF-A0A8S8YSE0-F1
#
_entry.id   AF-A0A8S8YSE0-F1
#
_cell.length_a   1.000
_cell.length_b   1.000
_cell.length_c   1.000
_cell.angle_alpha   90.00
_cell.angle_beta   90.00
_cell.angle_gamma   90.00
#
_symmetry.space_group_name_H-M   'P 1'
#
loop_
_entity.id
_entity.type
_entity.pdbx_description
1 polymer ?
#
loop_
_entity_poly.entity_id
_entity_poly.type
_entity_poly.pdbx_seq_one_letter_code
_entity_poly.pdbx_strand_id
1 'polypeptide(L)'
;MSWDRLLEIYLVCPRDGSHAGIRGSAKSIDSSCNSRNDASSCIAAAVPTVSSPSPITTYGEEIGEWWEDTSMDHDGDYIHDAIWIAAQNNHHDYLDDDGRISVIVDFDHTPTEADQAMLEWEVGFQTQFRYWLIDSIAGTVELSRIHNLLELPGVVFIELDGILEIQMEDVVPAHGVDLVWQDTGYTGAGVTMAIIDTGIDANHSGLDDLDDDNSTNDTKVIAFYDAINNPGARNGSEIFPYDDNGHGTHCAGITAGTGAPTFQHVGVAPHANLVGVKVLSGSGSGSFAQVMAGMEWTVEKRHEFNIRAASMSLGGPGPIEWTSAEEESVNRMANEMMRSGVALFIAAEIAPEVQLSAHPVVQKT
;
A
#
# COMPACT_ATOMS: atom_id res chain seq x y z
N MET A 1 -33.94 19.57 -15.02
CA MET A 1 -32.67 20.28 -14.81
C MET A 1 -31.74 19.28 -14.16
N SER A 2 -30.87 18.67 -14.97
CA SER A 2 -29.86 17.71 -14.54
C SER A 2 -28.66 18.46 -13.96
N TRP A 3 -28.09 17.96 -12.87
CA TRP A 3 -26.67 18.03 -12.57
C TRP A 3 -26.30 16.83 -11.70
N ASP A 4 -25.92 15.75 -12.39
CA ASP A 4 -24.95 14.79 -11.88
C ASP A 4 -23.61 15.50 -11.70
N ARG A 5 -22.92 15.23 -10.59
CA ARG A 5 -21.45 15.19 -10.53
C ARG A 5 -21.00 14.48 -9.26
N LEU A 6 -20.69 13.20 -9.42
CA LEU A 6 -19.79 12.43 -8.58
C LEU A 6 -18.40 13.07 -8.67
N LEU A 7 -17.78 13.31 -7.52
CA LEU A 7 -16.35 13.61 -7.42
C LEU A 7 -15.63 12.26 -7.34
N GLU A 8 -15.16 11.78 -8.48
CA GLU A 8 -14.05 10.82 -8.56
C GLU A 8 -12.75 11.61 -8.40
N ILE A 9 -11.96 11.32 -7.37
CA ILE A 9 -10.56 11.74 -7.30
C ILE A 9 -9.75 10.51 -7.70
N TYR A 10 -9.35 10.48 -8.96
CA TYR A 10 -8.27 9.63 -9.47
C TYR A 10 -6.95 10.38 -9.30
N LEU A 11 -6.03 9.85 -8.51
CA LEU A 11 -4.61 10.16 -8.64
C LEU A 11 -4.05 9.27 -9.75
N VAL A 12 -4.05 9.79 -10.97
CA VAL A 12 -3.25 9.27 -12.08
C VAL A 12 -2.14 10.28 -12.33
N CYS A 13 -0.90 9.86 -12.14
CA CYS A 13 0.29 10.61 -12.54
C CYS A 13 0.42 10.56 -14.07
N PRO A 14 0.54 11.69 -14.80
CA PRO A 14 0.76 11.68 -16.24
C PRO A 14 2.25 11.58 -16.56
N ARG A 15 2.65 10.52 -17.28
CA ARG A 15 3.86 10.56 -18.13
C ARG A 15 3.50 11.07 -19.52
N ASP A 16 4.37 11.97 -19.97
CA ASP A 16 4.68 12.38 -21.35
C ASP A 16 3.86 13.49 -22.01
N GLY A 17 4.49 14.67 -21.99
CA GLY A 17 4.28 15.69 -23.00
C GLY A 17 5.20 15.45 -24.21
N SER A 18 4.63 15.43 -25.41
CA SER A 18 5.26 16.10 -26.55
C SER A 18 4.21 16.50 -27.60
N HIS A 19 4.43 17.67 -28.17
CA HIS A 19 3.53 18.44 -29.02
C HIS A 19 3.25 17.81 -30.41
N ALA A 20 2.01 17.88 -30.87
CA ALA A 20 1.71 18.14 -32.29
C ALA A 20 0.27 18.69 -32.48
N GLY A 21 0.16 19.85 -33.13
CA GLY A 21 -1.08 20.62 -33.27
C GLY A 21 -2.13 20.03 -34.21
N ILE A 22 -3.40 20.25 -33.87
CA ILE A 22 -4.56 19.87 -34.67
C ILE A 22 -5.01 21.06 -35.52
N ARG A 23 -4.85 20.96 -36.85
CA ARG A 23 -5.65 21.69 -37.84
C ARG A 23 -6.76 20.77 -38.33
N GLY A 24 -8.02 21.21 -38.18
CA GLY A 24 -9.17 20.55 -38.79
C GLY A 24 -9.28 20.81 -40.29
N SER A 25 -9.85 19.87 -41.03
CA SER A 25 -10.67 20.19 -42.20
C SER A 25 -11.65 19.05 -42.48
N ALA A 26 -12.88 19.42 -42.84
CA ALA A 26 -13.99 18.56 -43.18
C ALA A 26 -14.20 18.49 -44.70
N LYS A 27 -14.86 17.40 -45.13
CA LYS A 27 -15.63 17.20 -46.38
C LYS A 27 -14.89 17.19 -47.73
N SER A 28 -15.08 16.11 -48.48
CA SER A 28 -15.62 16.16 -49.85
C SER A 28 -16.11 14.78 -50.32
N ILE A 29 -17.33 14.74 -50.83
CA ILE A 29 -17.95 13.68 -51.61
C ILE A 29 -17.48 13.85 -53.06
N ASP A 30 -17.10 12.79 -53.77
CA ASP A 30 -17.49 12.66 -55.18
C ASP A 30 -17.50 11.20 -55.69
N SER A 31 -18.39 11.04 -56.64
CA SER A 31 -18.89 9.92 -57.40
C SER A 31 -17.95 9.34 -58.45
N SER A 32 -18.10 8.05 -58.77
CA SER A 32 -18.23 7.57 -60.16
C SER A 32 -18.46 6.05 -60.23
N CYS A 33 -19.17 5.67 -61.29
CA CYS A 33 -19.88 4.43 -61.53
C CYS A 33 -19.18 3.60 -62.63
N ASN A 34 -19.77 2.43 -62.95
CA ASN A 34 -19.56 1.54 -64.10
C ASN A 34 -18.42 0.49 -64.02
N SER A 35 -18.57 -0.74 -64.55
CA SER A 35 -19.70 -1.53 -65.09
C SER A 35 -19.15 -2.84 -65.66
N ARG A 36 -20.01 -3.89 -65.74
CA ARG A 36 -20.02 -4.99 -66.74
C ARG A 36 -18.88 -6.03 -66.67
N ASN A 37 -19.03 -7.30 -67.09
CA ASN A 37 -20.11 -8.26 -67.31
C ASN A 37 -19.40 -9.56 -67.77
N ASP A 38 -20.11 -10.68 -67.69
CA ASP A 38 -20.00 -11.89 -68.52
C ASP A 38 -19.26 -13.13 -67.99
N ALA A 39 -19.89 -14.24 -68.35
CA ALA A 39 -20.11 -15.45 -67.59
C ALA A 39 -19.55 -16.70 -68.29
N SER A 40 -19.73 -17.83 -67.58
CA SER A 40 -19.61 -19.25 -68.01
C SER A 40 -18.29 -19.89 -67.55
N SER A 41 -18.25 -21.04 -66.87
CA SER A 41 -19.12 -22.20 -66.92
C SER A 41 -18.82 -23.17 -65.76
N CYS A 42 -19.76 -24.09 -65.50
CA CYS A 42 -19.62 -25.39 -64.83
C CYS A 42 -19.74 -25.47 -63.28
N ILE A 43 -20.83 -26.12 -62.90
CA ILE A 43 -21.17 -26.69 -61.60
C ILE A 43 -20.21 -27.83 -61.27
N ALA A 44 -19.60 -27.81 -60.09
CA ALA A 44 -18.99 -29.00 -59.48
C ALA A 44 -19.26 -28.98 -57.97
N ALA A 45 -19.73 -30.12 -57.46
CA ALA A 45 -20.19 -30.34 -56.10
C ALA A 45 -19.13 -30.03 -55.04
N ALA A 46 -19.50 -29.24 -54.04
CA ALA A 46 -18.66 -28.96 -52.88
C ALA A 46 -18.61 -30.18 -51.94
N VAL A 47 -17.41 -30.74 -51.78
CA VAL A 47 -17.03 -31.69 -50.73
C VAL A 47 -16.12 -30.90 -49.77
N PRO A 48 -16.29 -31.00 -48.44
CA PRO A 48 -15.71 -30.04 -47.50
C PRO A 48 -14.19 -30.19 -47.42
N THR A 49 -13.47 -29.10 -47.65
CA THR A 49 -12.04 -29.00 -47.37
C THR A 49 -11.84 -28.59 -45.92
N VAL A 50 -11.21 -29.48 -45.14
CA VAL A 50 -10.63 -29.16 -43.83
C VAL A 50 -9.61 -28.05 -44.04
N SER A 51 -9.90 -26.84 -43.56
CA SER A 51 -8.95 -25.74 -43.56
C SER A 51 -7.84 -26.04 -42.55
N SER A 52 -6.62 -26.20 -43.05
CA SER A 52 -5.43 -26.19 -42.20
C SER A 52 -5.40 -24.88 -41.40
N PRO A 53 -5.12 -24.92 -40.08
CA PRO A 53 -4.95 -23.70 -39.32
C PRO A 53 -3.76 -22.92 -39.89
N SER A 54 -3.98 -21.63 -40.15
CA SER A 54 -2.90 -20.71 -40.46
C SER A 54 -1.88 -20.72 -39.33
N PRO A 55 -0.57 -20.61 -39.61
CA PRO A 55 0.43 -20.50 -38.56
C PRO A 55 0.10 -19.28 -37.70
N ILE A 56 0.01 -19.50 -36.39
CA ILE A 56 -0.03 -18.44 -35.39
C ILE A 56 1.33 -17.74 -35.49
N THR A 57 1.32 -16.49 -35.92
CA THR A 57 2.48 -15.61 -35.75
C THR A 57 2.61 -15.38 -34.24
N THR A 58 3.55 -16.07 -33.61
CA THR A 58 3.96 -15.75 -32.25
C THR A 58 4.61 -14.37 -32.32
N TYR A 59 3.89 -13.34 -31.87
CA TYR A 59 4.54 -12.12 -31.43
C TYR A 59 5.21 -12.48 -30.10
N GLY A 60 6.48 -12.90 -30.17
CA GLY A 60 7.33 -12.78 -29.00
C GLY A 60 7.52 -11.29 -28.80
N GLU A 61 6.87 -10.71 -27.80
CA GLU A 61 7.43 -9.53 -27.18
C GLU A 61 8.78 -9.99 -26.63
N GLU A 62 9.87 -9.49 -27.23
CA GLU A 62 11.16 -9.45 -26.55
C GLU A 62 10.93 -8.58 -25.32
N ILE A 63 10.61 -9.20 -24.19
CA ILE A 63 10.69 -8.54 -22.90
C ILE A 63 12.18 -8.26 -22.75
N GLY A 64 12.58 -6.99 -22.88
CA GLY A 64 13.94 -6.57 -22.59
C GLY A 64 14.32 -6.98 -21.16
N GLU A 65 15.61 -7.01 -20.88
CA GLU A 65 16.05 -7.32 -19.53
C GLU A 65 15.49 -6.28 -18.55
N TRP A 66 15.02 -6.71 -17.38
CA TRP A 66 14.25 -5.84 -16.48
C TRP A 66 15.04 -4.62 -15.98
N TRP A 67 16.37 -4.76 -15.91
CA TRP A 67 17.29 -3.71 -15.51
C TRP A 67 17.54 -2.64 -16.60
N GLU A 68 17.01 -2.81 -17.82
CA GLU A 68 17.15 -1.81 -18.89
C GLU A 68 16.07 -0.70 -18.86
N ASP A 69 14.93 -0.94 -18.20
CA ASP A 69 13.78 0.00 -18.13
C ASP A 69 13.11 -0.08 -16.74
N THR A 70 13.91 0.13 -15.69
CA THR A 70 13.42 0.18 -14.31
C THR A 70 13.13 1.61 -13.88
N SER A 71 12.08 1.80 -13.08
CA SER A 71 11.78 3.12 -12.50
C SER A 71 12.75 3.54 -11.38
N MET A 72 13.67 2.66 -10.99
CA MET A 72 14.66 2.88 -9.92
C MET A 72 15.93 3.59 -10.40
N ASP A 73 16.15 3.65 -11.72
CA ASP A 73 17.31 4.25 -12.36
C ASP A 73 16.83 5.27 -13.41
N HIS A 74 16.82 6.55 -13.03
CA HIS A 74 16.33 7.62 -13.88
C HIS A 74 17.38 8.15 -14.86
N ASP A 75 18.66 8.02 -14.53
CA ASP A 75 19.76 8.51 -15.35
C ASP A 75 20.40 7.44 -16.26
N GLY A 76 19.98 6.18 -16.09
CA GLY A 76 20.34 5.03 -16.91
C GLY A 76 21.75 4.52 -16.63
N ASP A 77 22.26 4.70 -15.41
CA ASP A 77 23.61 4.32 -15.03
C ASP A 77 23.71 2.91 -14.42
N TYR A 78 22.60 2.18 -14.32
CA TYR A 78 22.45 0.86 -13.71
C TYR A 78 22.69 0.83 -12.18
N ILE A 79 22.61 2.01 -11.54
CA ILE A 79 22.67 2.20 -10.09
C ILE A 79 21.33 2.78 -9.65
N HIS A 80 20.78 2.26 -8.57
CA HIS A 80 19.58 2.85 -7.99
C HIS A 80 19.89 4.27 -7.48
N ASP A 81 19.22 5.29 -8.06
CA ASP A 81 19.35 6.71 -7.72
C ASP A 81 19.28 7.00 -6.21
N ALA A 82 18.49 6.20 -5.48
CA ALA A 82 18.29 6.34 -4.05
C ALA A 82 19.57 6.14 -3.23
N ILE A 83 20.59 5.45 -3.76
CA ILE A 83 21.88 5.26 -3.09
C ILE A 83 22.54 6.61 -2.78
N TRP A 84 22.55 7.52 -3.75
CA TRP A 84 23.18 8.84 -3.59
C TRP A 84 22.41 9.76 -2.66
N ILE A 85 21.08 9.60 -2.64
CA ILE A 85 20.17 10.32 -1.76
C ILE A 85 20.35 9.81 -0.32
N ALA A 86 20.37 8.49 -0.13
CA ALA A 86 20.57 7.83 1.16
C ALA A 86 21.91 8.24 1.81
N ALA A 87 22.99 8.26 1.03
CA ALA A 87 24.32 8.66 1.51
C ALA A 87 24.41 10.15 1.95
N GLN A 88 23.52 11.00 1.46
CA GLN A 88 23.46 12.42 1.82
C GLN A 88 22.37 12.73 2.86
N ASN A 89 21.60 11.71 3.25
CA ASN A 89 20.50 11.84 4.17
C ASN A 89 21.04 11.86 5.62
N ASN A 90 20.63 12.86 6.41
CA ASN A 90 21.01 12.98 7.82
C ASN A 90 19.93 12.45 8.80
N HIS A 91 18.85 11.88 8.28
CA HIS A 91 17.75 11.35 9.07
C HIS A 91 17.99 9.90 9.53
N HIS A 92 18.75 9.11 8.76
CA HIS A 92 19.13 7.75 9.12
C HIS A 92 20.61 7.49 8.81
N ASP A 93 21.23 6.63 9.61
CA ASP A 93 22.63 6.21 9.44
C ASP A 93 22.73 5.16 8.31
N TYR A 94 22.54 5.59 7.06
CA TYR A 94 22.73 4.73 5.87
C TYR A 94 24.19 4.35 5.60
N LEU A 95 25.12 5.12 6.17
CA LEU A 95 26.55 4.85 6.14
C LEU A 95 27.02 4.43 7.52
N ASP A 96 27.75 3.32 7.59
CA ASP A 96 28.44 2.93 8.81
C ASP A 96 29.64 3.83 9.14
N ASP A 97 30.26 3.62 10.30
CA ASP A 97 31.45 4.37 10.75
C ASP A 97 32.63 4.30 9.77
N ASP A 98 32.65 3.29 8.88
CA ASP A 98 33.67 3.07 7.86
C ASP A 98 33.25 3.62 6.48
N GLY A 99 32.11 4.30 6.37
CA GLY A 99 31.60 4.91 5.13
C GLY A 99 31.04 3.88 4.13
N ARG A 100 30.57 2.73 4.61
CA ARG A 100 29.97 1.68 3.80
C ARG A 100 28.46 1.79 3.80
N ILE A 101 27.84 1.47 2.66
CA ILE A 101 26.40 1.44 2.47
C ILE A 101 25.93 0.00 2.18
N SER A 102 24.72 -0.35 2.59
CA SER A 102 24.10 -1.64 2.27
C SER A 102 23.47 -1.60 0.87
N VAL A 103 23.76 -2.61 0.06
CA VAL A 103 23.28 -2.73 -1.32
C VAL A 103 22.93 -4.18 -1.66
N ILE A 104 22.06 -4.34 -2.65
CA ILE A 104 21.80 -5.61 -3.34
C ILE A 104 22.44 -5.50 -4.73
N VAL A 105 23.29 -6.46 -5.07
CA VAL A 105 23.99 -6.54 -6.35
C VAL A 105 23.34 -7.61 -7.19
N ASP A 106 22.72 -7.22 -8.30
CA ASP A 106 22.05 -8.12 -9.24
C ASP A 106 22.98 -8.57 -10.35
N PHE A 107 22.82 -9.83 -10.76
CA PHE A 107 23.63 -10.48 -11.78
C PHE A 107 22.79 -10.96 -12.97
N ASP A 108 23.42 -11.07 -14.15
CA ASP A 108 22.84 -11.69 -15.35
C ASP A 108 22.73 -13.24 -15.26
N HIS A 109 23.14 -13.81 -14.14
CA HIS A 109 23.13 -15.24 -13.86
C HIS A 109 23.06 -15.51 -12.36
N THR A 110 22.63 -16.71 -11.98
CA THR A 110 22.61 -17.11 -10.56
C THR A 110 24.01 -17.06 -9.95
N PRO A 111 24.23 -16.19 -8.94
CA PRO A 111 25.57 -15.95 -8.41
C PRO A 111 26.18 -17.20 -7.77
N THR A 112 27.47 -17.39 -8.00
CA THR A 112 28.25 -18.50 -7.47
C THR A 112 29.16 -18.07 -6.31
N GLU A 113 29.92 -19.02 -5.76
CA GLU A 113 30.99 -18.69 -4.79
C GLU A 113 32.12 -17.87 -5.42
N ALA A 114 32.31 -17.99 -6.74
CA ALA A 114 33.32 -17.20 -7.44
C ALA A 114 32.91 -15.73 -7.56
N ASP A 115 31.62 -15.46 -7.80
CA ASP A 115 31.09 -14.10 -7.94
C ASP A 115 31.09 -13.38 -6.59
N GLN A 116 30.69 -14.08 -5.53
CA GLN A 116 30.82 -13.58 -4.16
C GLN A 116 32.29 -13.24 -3.84
N ALA A 117 33.21 -14.17 -4.10
CA ALA A 117 34.64 -13.96 -3.89
C ALA A 117 35.14 -12.74 -4.68
N MET A 118 34.72 -12.57 -5.93
CA MET A 118 35.09 -11.43 -6.77
C MET A 118 34.66 -10.11 -6.13
N LEU A 119 33.40 -10.00 -5.65
CA LEU A 119 32.92 -8.81 -4.94
C LEU A 119 33.79 -8.51 -3.70
N GLU A 120 34.08 -9.53 -2.91
CA GLU A 120 34.87 -9.41 -1.68
C GLU A 120 36.33 -8.99 -1.95
N TRP A 121 36.95 -9.50 -3.02
CA TRP A 121 38.36 -9.21 -3.33
C TRP A 121 38.59 -7.90 -4.09
N GLU A 122 37.75 -7.59 -5.08
CA GLU A 122 38.00 -6.46 -5.99
C GLU A 122 37.53 -5.13 -5.39
N VAL A 123 36.35 -5.13 -4.76
CA VAL A 123 35.76 -3.90 -4.19
C VAL A 123 35.66 -3.94 -2.67
N GLY A 124 36.15 -5.00 -2.03
CA GLY A 124 36.10 -5.14 -0.58
C GLY A 124 34.67 -5.31 -0.06
N PHE A 125 33.76 -5.86 -0.87
CA PHE A 125 32.36 -6.12 -0.48
C PHE A 125 32.30 -7.01 0.76
N GLN A 126 31.31 -6.81 1.63
CA GLN A 126 31.05 -7.68 2.76
C GLN A 126 29.72 -8.37 2.54
N THR A 127 29.78 -9.62 2.08
CA THR A 127 28.59 -10.40 1.77
C THR A 127 27.79 -10.73 3.02
N GLN A 128 26.50 -10.43 2.98
CA GLN A 128 25.54 -10.81 4.02
C GLN A 128 24.68 -11.98 3.56
N PHE A 129 24.13 -11.91 2.34
CA PHE A 129 23.28 -12.96 1.78
C PHE A 129 23.60 -13.18 0.30
N ARG A 130 23.52 -14.45 -0.12
CA ARG A 130 23.46 -14.84 -1.54
C ARG A 130 22.14 -15.53 -1.78
N TYR A 131 21.35 -15.00 -2.69
CA TYR A 131 20.04 -15.56 -3.01
C TYR A 131 20.18 -16.61 -4.12
N TRP A 132 19.28 -17.60 -4.08
CA TRP A 132 19.22 -18.67 -5.10
C TRP A 132 17.94 -18.59 -5.94
N LEU A 133 16.97 -17.78 -5.51
CA LEU A 133 15.68 -17.59 -6.16
C LEU A 133 15.66 -16.33 -7.03
N ILE A 134 16.45 -15.34 -6.63
CA ILE A 134 16.78 -14.14 -7.42
C ILE A 134 18.29 -14.14 -7.62
N ASP A 135 18.73 -13.65 -8.75
CA ASP A 135 20.13 -13.70 -9.19
C ASP A 135 20.95 -12.56 -8.54
N SER A 136 20.95 -12.49 -7.20
CA SER A 136 21.49 -11.34 -6.47
C SER A 136 22.28 -11.70 -5.20
N ILE A 137 23.16 -10.79 -4.79
CA ILE A 137 23.95 -10.85 -3.55
C ILE A 137 23.73 -9.56 -2.76
N ALA A 138 23.30 -9.66 -1.50
CA ALA A 138 23.17 -8.52 -0.60
C ALA A 138 24.36 -8.42 0.37
N GLY A 139 24.76 -7.19 0.69
CA GLY A 139 25.87 -6.91 1.61
C GLY A 139 26.27 -5.44 1.58
N THR A 140 27.42 -5.12 2.18
CA THR A 140 27.90 -3.73 2.28
C THR A 140 29.13 -3.46 1.44
N VAL A 141 29.24 -2.24 0.92
CA VAL A 141 30.40 -1.75 0.15
C VAL A 141 30.73 -0.32 0.52
N GLU A 142 32.00 0.07 0.43
CA GLU A 142 32.41 1.47 0.58
C GLU A 142 31.72 2.33 -0.49
N LEU A 143 31.07 3.43 -0.12
CA LEU A 143 30.30 4.29 -1.03
C LEU A 143 31.14 4.75 -2.25
N SER A 144 32.44 4.99 -2.03
CA SER A 144 33.39 5.40 -3.06
C SER A 144 33.61 4.34 -4.16
N ARG A 145 33.25 3.08 -3.90
CA ARG A 145 33.49 1.91 -4.76
C ARG A 145 32.24 1.40 -5.48
N ILE A 146 31.09 2.05 -5.32
CA ILE A 146 29.84 1.59 -5.96
C ILE A 146 29.97 1.50 -7.48
N HIS A 147 30.56 2.52 -8.12
CA HIS A 147 30.77 2.47 -9.56
C HIS A 147 31.67 1.31 -10.00
N ASN A 148 32.58 0.83 -9.13
CA ASN A 148 33.44 -0.31 -9.45
C ASN A 148 32.69 -1.65 -9.45
N LEU A 149 31.54 -1.75 -8.78
CA LEU A 149 30.71 -2.96 -8.83
C LEU A 149 30.19 -3.22 -10.25
N LEU A 150 29.80 -2.18 -10.99
CA LEU A 150 29.34 -2.30 -12.38
C LEU A 150 30.46 -2.68 -13.36
N GLU A 151 31.72 -2.48 -12.97
CA GLU A 151 32.86 -2.90 -13.79
C GLU A 151 33.13 -4.41 -13.68
N LEU A 152 32.49 -5.08 -12.71
CA LEU A 152 32.69 -6.50 -12.47
C LEU A 152 31.85 -7.36 -13.41
N PRO A 153 32.42 -8.46 -13.95
CA PRO A 153 31.70 -9.38 -14.83
C PRO A 153 30.38 -9.89 -14.23
N GLY A 154 29.31 -9.79 -15.01
CA GLY A 154 28.01 -10.34 -14.69
C GLY A 154 27.13 -9.46 -13.80
N VAL A 155 27.66 -8.38 -13.20
CA VAL A 155 26.85 -7.40 -12.47
C VAL A 155 26.02 -6.58 -13.47
N VAL A 156 24.71 -6.51 -13.25
CA VAL A 156 23.78 -5.81 -14.14
C VAL A 156 23.07 -4.63 -13.50
N PHE A 157 22.91 -4.64 -12.17
CA PHE A 157 22.25 -3.57 -11.45
C PHE A 157 22.69 -3.54 -9.98
N ILE A 158 22.62 -2.35 -9.36
CA ILE A 158 22.93 -2.17 -7.94
C ILE A 158 21.77 -1.45 -7.26
N GLU A 159 21.08 -2.14 -6.36
CA GLU A 159 19.98 -1.60 -5.58
C GLU A 159 20.44 -1.13 -4.20
N LEU A 160 19.82 -0.07 -3.69
CA LEU A 160 19.90 0.28 -2.27
C LEU A 160 19.22 -0.83 -1.44
N ASP A 161 19.96 -1.43 -0.51
CA ASP A 161 19.35 -2.26 0.54
C ASP A 161 18.82 -1.32 1.63
N GLY A 162 17.55 -0.95 1.48
CA GLY A 162 16.89 0.03 2.33
C GLY A 162 16.80 -0.43 3.78
N ILE A 163 17.07 0.49 4.70
CA ILE A 163 16.86 0.25 6.13
C ILE A 163 15.34 0.15 6.39
N LEU A 164 14.91 -0.98 6.95
CA LEU A 164 13.55 -1.17 7.45
C LEU A 164 13.54 -0.98 8.97
N GLU A 165 13.08 0.17 9.44
CA GLU A 165 12.88 0.44 10.85
C GLU A 165 11.40 0.73 11.16
N ILE A 166 10.95 0.33 12.36
CA ILE A 166 9.65 0.73 12.88
C ILE A 166 9.80 2.13 13.48
N GLN A 167 9.92 3.15 12.62
CA GLN A 167 10.06 4.54 13.05
C GLN A 167 8.78 5.31 12.75
N MET A 168 8.01 5.57 13.80
CA MET A 168 6.82 6.43 13.75
C MET A 168 7.16 7.91 13.51
N GLU A 169 8.39 8.33 13.84
CA GLU A 169 8.86 9.72 13.68
C GLU A 169 8.90 10.16 12.21
N ASP A 170 9.29 9.26 11.31
CA ASP A 170 9.46 9.59 9.89
C ASP A 170 8.20 9.36 9.05
N VAL A 171 7.16 8.71 9.60
CA VAL A 171 5.91 8.44 8.84
C VAL A 171 5.25 9.73 8.37
N VAL A 172 5.18 10.74 9.25
CA VAL A 172 4.54 12.03 8.94
C VAL A 172 5.31 12.78 7.83
N PRO A 173 6.64 13.00 7.94
CA PRO A 173 7.42 13.59 6.86
C PRO A 173 7.47 12.76 5.58
N ALA A 174 7.69 11.44 5.68
CA ALA A 174 7.85 10.57 4.51
C ALA A 174 6.58 10.52 3.64
N HIS A 175 5.39 10.64 4.25
CA HIS A 175 4.11 10.66 3.54
C HIS A 175 3.63 12.09 3.23
N GLY A 176 4.42 13.12 3.53
CA GLY A 176 4.08 14.53 3.30
C GLY A 176 2.86 15.01 4.09
N VAL A 177 2.57 14.37 5.23
CA VAL A 177 1.43 14.73 6.09
C VAL A 177 1.62 16.13 6.70
N ASP A 178 2.86 16.46 7.02
CA ASP A 178 3.28 17.79 7.48
C ASP A 178 2.98 18.88 6.43
N LEU A 179 3.17 18.59 5.15
CA LEU A 179 2.81 19.49 4.05
C LEU A 179 1.30 19.71 3.99
N VAL A 180 0.49 18.65 4.19
CA VAL A 180 -0.97 18.77 4.24
C VAL A 180 -1.41 19.67 5.40
N TRP A 181 -0.80 19.51 6.58
CA TRP A 181 -1.09 20.38 7.73
C TRP A 181 -0.76 21.84 7.41
N GLN A 182 0.39 22.10 6.77
CA GLN A 182 0.82 23.46 6.41
C GLN A 182 -0.07 24.09 5.33
N ASP A 183 -0.43 23.33 4.29
CA ASP A 183 -1.14 23.84 3.13
C ASP A 183 -2.65 24.00 3.37
N THR A 184 -3.22 23.12 4.20
CA THR A 184 -4.68 23.05 4.38
C THR A 184 -5.16 23.39 5.79
N GLY A 185 -4.28 23.25 6.79
CA GLY A 185 -4.66 23.33 8.21
C GLY A 185 -5.50 22.14 8.70
N TYR A 186 -5.75 21.12 7.88
CA TYR A 186 -6.54 19.96 8.28
C TYR A 186 -5.72 18.98 9.13
N THR A 187 -6.16 18.80 10.37
CA THR A 187 -5.49 17.96 11.39
C THR A 187 -6.41 16.89 11.95
N GLY A 188 -7.57 16.67 11.33
CA GLY A 188 -8.61 15.76 11.83
C GLY A 188 -9.62 16.39 12.78
N ALA A 189 -9.49 17.69 13.08
CA ALA A 189 -10.40 18.38 13.98
C ALA A 189 -11.88 18.21 13.58
N GLY A 190 -12.70 17.78 14.54
CA GLY A 190 -14.14 17.63 14.37
C GLY A 190 -14.57 16.37 13.62
N VAL A 191 -13.66 15.44 13.29
CA VAL A 191 -14.00 14.08 12.84
C VAL A 191 -13.58 13.05 13.89
N THR A 192 -14.14 11.85 13.78
CA THR A 192 -13.86 10.74 14.67
C THR A 192 -13.42 9.51 13.89
N MET A 193 -12.34 8.87 14.36
CA MET A 193 -11.80 7.62 13.84
C MET A 193 -12.15 6.47 14.77
N ALA A 194 -12.66 5.36 14.21
CA ALA A 194 -12.83 4.12 14.95
C ALA A 194 -11.59 3.23 14.84
N ILE A 195 -11.07 2.77 15.98
CA ILE A 195 -9.97 1.81 16.04
C ILE A 195 -10.57 0.46 16.44
N ILE A 196 -10.74 -0.43 15.46
CA ILE A 196 -11.30 -1.76 15.65
C ILE A 196 -10.14 -2.74 15.87
N ASP A 197 -9.79 -3.01 17.13
CA ASP A 197 -8.52 -3.65 17.50
C ASP A 197 -8.56 -4.32 18.90
N THR A 198 -7.44 -4.39 19.63
CA THR A 198 -7.33 -4.90 21.00
C THR A 198 -7.85 -3.94 22.07
N GLY A 199 -8.15 -2.69 21.72
CA GLY A 199 -8.59 -1.66 22.64
C GLY A 199 -7.79 -0.37 22.46
N ILE A 200 -7.98 0.58 23.36
CA ILE A 200 -7.19 1.82 23.42
C ILE A 200 -7.00 2.17 24.89
N ASP A 201 -5.75 2.37 25.32
CA ASP A 201 -5.45 2.94 26.63
C ASP A 201 -5.70 4.46 26.61
N ALA A 202 -6.86 4.88 27.12
CA ALA A 202 -7.24 6.28 27.22
C ALA A 202 -6.56 7.03 28.40
N ASN A 203 -5.63 6.40 29.13
CA ASN A 203 -4.75 7.11 30.07
C ASN A 203 -3.35 7.36 29.50
N HIS A 204 -3.08 6.92 28.26
CA HIS A 204 -1.80 7.19 27.62
C HIS A 204 -1.69 8.69 27.34
N SER A 205 -0.58 9.32 27.74
CA SER A 205 -0.38 10.78 27.74
C SER A 205 -0.43 11.49 26.39
N GLY A 206 -0.71 10.76 25.30
CA GLY A 206 -0.90 11.36 23.98
C GLY A 206 -2.24 10.96 23.35
N LEU A 207 -3.09 10.32 24.13
CA LEU A 207 -4.41 9.79 23.77
C LEU A 207 -5.46 10.06 24.88
N ASP A 208 -5.08 10.61 26.02
CA ASP A 208 -5.95 10.93 27.15
C ASP A 208 -6.78 12.19 26.91
N ASP A 209 -6.22 13.19 26.24
CA ASP A 209 -6.92 14.43 25.83
C ASP A 209 -6.50 14.91 24.42
N LEU A 210 -7.06 16.03 23.97
CA LEU A 210 -6.79 16.57 22.63
C LEU A 210 -5.59 17.53 22.57
N ASP A 211 -5.18 18.11 23.70
CA ASP A 211 -4.20 19.21 23.76
C ASP A 211 -3.07 19.03 24.78
N ASP A 212 -3.02 17.88 25.46
CA ASP A 212 -2.07 17.53 26.52
C ASP A 212 -2.08 18.53 27.71
N ASP A 213 -3.18 19.28 27.87
CA ASP A 213 -3.43 20.18 28.99
C ASP A 213 -4.43 19.54 29.97
N ASN A 214 -3.91 18.91 31.01
CA ASN A 214 -4.71 18.28 32.06
C ASN A 214 -5.66 19.23 32.84
N SER A 215 -5.73 20.52 32.49
CA SER A 215 -6.73 21.49 32.98
C SER A 215 -7.98 21.63 32.10
N THR A 216 -7.94 21.15 30.85
CA THR A 216 -9.07 21.07 29.94
C THR A 216 -9.86 19.75 30.17
N ASN A 217 -11.03 19.63 29.54
CA ASN A 217 -11.86 18.43 29.65
C ASN A 217 -12.37 18.05 28.27
N ASP A 218 -11.46 17.53 27.47
CA ASP A 218 -11.60 17.25 26.04
C ASP A 218 -10.93 15.91 25.69
N THR A 219 -11.40 14.85 26.36
CA THR A 219 -10.92 13.48 26.14
C THR A 219 -10.88 13.10 24.66
N LYS A 220 -9.73 12.59 24.19
CA LYS A 220 -9.57 12.16 22.79
C LYS A 220 -10.37 10.90 22.49
N VAL A 221 -10.40 9.93 23.41
CA VAL A 221 -11.21 8.71 23.29
C VAL A 221 -12.63 8.95 23.82
N ILE A 222 -13.56 9.28 22.91
CA ILE A 222 -14.91 9.74 23.27
C ILE A 222 -15.94 8.62 23.46
N ALA A 223 -15.65 7.41 22.99
CA ALA A 223 -16.47 6.22 23.22
C ALA A 223 -15.67 4.93 23.14
N PHE A 224 -16.18 3.88 23.79
CA PHE A 224 -15.57 2.56 23.80
C PHE A 224 -16.61 1.43 23.75
N TYR A 225 -16.35 0.42 22.91
CA TYR A 225 -17.12 -0.81 22.85
C TYR A 225 -16.22 -2.03 22.98
N ASP A 226 -16.65 -2.99 23.79
CA ASP A 226 -15.92 -4.23 24.06
C ASP A 226 -16.77 -5.43 23.65
N ALA A 227 -16.55 -5.91 22.43
CA ALA A 227 -17.25 -7.05 21.87
C ALA A 227 -16.83 -8.39 22.51
N ILE A 228 -15.75 -8.40 23.30
CA ILE A 228 -15.20 -9.62 23.91
C ILE A 228 -15.79 -9.86 25.28
N ASN A 229 -15.53 -8.95 26.22
CA ASN A 229 -15.86 -9.18 27.62
C ASN A 229 -17.25 -8.63 27.97
N ASN A 230 -17.74 -7.63 27.22
CA ASN A 230 -18.95 -6.90 27.55
C ASN A 230 -19.84 -6.61 26.31
N PRO A 231 -20.17 -7.61 25.47
CA PRO A 231 -20.83 -7.37 24.18
C PRO A 231 -22.21 -6.71 24.28
N GLY A 232 -22.85 -6.74 25.46
CA GLY A 232 -24.14 -6.09 25.72
C GLY A 232 -24.06 -4.59 26.03
N ALA A 233 -22.88 -4.07 26.40
CA ALA A 233 -22.65 -2.68 26.76
C ALA A 233 -22.41 -1.82 25.51
N ARG A 234 -23.48 -1.57 24.75
CA ARG A 234 -23.41 -0.95 23.41
C ARG A 234 -23.56 0.57 23.41
N ASN A 235 -23.73 1.24 24.56
CA ASN A 235 -23.95 2.69 24.54
C ASN A 235 -22.68 3.51 24.22
N GLY A 236 -21.48 2.93 24.37
CA GLY A 236 -20.19 3.58 24.12
C GLY A 236 -19.55 4.27 25.33
N SER A 237 -20.24 4.32 26.48
CA SER A 237 -19.76 5.02 27.68
C SER A 237 -19.86 4.18 28.96
N GLU A 238 -20.38 2.96 28.87
CA GLU A 238 -20.51 2.00 29.98
C GLU A 238 -19.16 1.49 30.49
N ILE A 239 -18.14 1.49 29.62
CA ILE A 239 -16.84 0.90 29.87
C ILE A 239 -15.80 1.98 29.71
N PHE A 240 -14.93 2.12 30.71
CA PHE A 240 -13.76 2.97 30.58
C PHE A 240 -12.79 2.35 29.56
N PRO A 241 -12.31 3.09 28.55
CA PRO A 241 -11.44 2.52 27.51
C PRO A 241 -10.17 1.91 28.10
N TYR A 242 -9.79 0.74 27.60
CA TYR A 242 -8.57 0.04 28.01
C TYR A 242 -8.02 -0.78 26.85
N ASP A 243 -6.74 -1.14 26.95
CA ASP A 243 -6.07 -2.08 26.07
C ASP A 243 -5.21 -3.03 26.90
N ASP A 244 -5.45 -4.32 26.77
CA ASP A 244 -4.75 -5.39 27.50
C ASP A 244 -3.72 -6.12 26.63
N ASN A 245 -3.43 -5.59 25.42
CA ASN A 245 -2.38 -6.07 24.52
C ASN A 245 -1.38 -4.95 24.16
N GLY A 246 -1.87 -3.77 23.78
CA GLY A 246 -1.08 -2.60 23.37
C GLY A 246 -1.10 -2.31 21.86
N HIS A 247 -1.47 -3.29 21.01
CA HIS A 247 -1.51 -3.11 19.56
C HIS A 247 -2.51 -2.02 19.13
N GLY A 248 -3.73 -2.05 19.67
CA GLY A 248 -4.75 -1.04 19.36
C GLY A 248 -4.35 0.36 19.83
N THR A 249 -3.72 0.48 21.00
CA THR A 249 -3.17 1.75 21.50
C THR A 249 -2.07 2.28 20.58
N HIS A 250 -1.20 1.40 20.07
CA HIS A 250 -0.19 1.78 19.09
C HIS A 250 -0.84 2.31 17.80
N CYS A 251 -1.80 1.58 17.22
CA CYS A 251 -2.54 2.02 16.02
C CYS A 251 -3.32 3.34 16.24
N ALA A 252 -3.90 3.53 17.43
CA ALA A 252 -4.53 4.78 17.84
C ALA A 252 -3.53 5.95 17.86
N GLY A 253 -2.32 5.71 18.38
CA GLY A 253 -1.21 6.67 18.36
C GLY A 253 -0.83 7.09 16.95
N ILE A 254 -0.66 6.13 16.03
CA ILE A 254 -0.39 6.44 14.60
C ILE A 254 -1.49 7.32 14.01
N THR A 255 -2.73 7.02 14.34
CA THR A 255 -3.89 7.69 13.75
C THR A 255 -4.03 9.12 14.28
N ALA A 256 -4.02 9.31 15.60
CA ALA A 256 -4.43 10.58 16.22
C ALA A 256 -3.68 10.94 17.51
N GLY A 257 -2.53 10.31 17.78
CA GLY A 257 -1.69 10.68 18.91
C GLY A 257 -1.26 12.14 18.84
N THR A 258 -1.32 12.87 19.95
CA THR A 258 -0.78 14.24 20.04
C THR A 258 0.75 14.28 19.95
N GLY A 259 1.38 13.13 20.20
CA GLY A 259 2.83 12.96 20.28
C GLY A 259 3.40 13.19 21.67
N ALA A 260 2.61 13.63 22.65
CA ALA A 260 3.07 13.80 24.02
C ALA A 260 3.60 12.50 24.65
N PRO A 261 4.56 12.60 25.59
CA PRO A 261 5.07 13.85 26.18
C PRO A 261 6.24 14.47 25.41
N THR A 262 6.82 13.78 24.43
CA THR A 262 8.03 14.24 23.72
C THR A 262 7.71 15.05 22.46
N PHE A 263 6.49 14.92 21.94
CA PHE A 263 6.01 15.50 20.68
C PHE A 263 6.79 15.05 19.44
N GLN A 264 7.52 13.92 19.54
CA GLN A 264 8.30 13.35 18.44
C GLN A 264 7.46 12.44 17.55
N HIS A 265 6.44 11.78 18.09
CA HIS A 265 5.63 10.79 17.38
C HIS A 265 4.18 11.25 17.26
N VAL A 266 3.99 12.38 16.56
CA VAL A 266 2.65 12.93 16.30
C VAL A 266 1.93 12.04 15.29
N GLY A 267 0.68 11.69 15.59
CA GLY A 267 -0.17 10.92 14.68
C GLY A 267 -0.57 11.73 13.44
N VAL A 268 -1.11 11.05 12.42
CA VAL A 268 -1.48 11.67 11.14
C VAL A 268 -2.58 12.74 11.28
N ALA A 269 -3.53 12.51 12.19
CA ALA A 269 -4.67 13.39 12.45
C ALA A 269 -4.77 13.70 13.96
N PRO A 270 -3.84 14.49 14.52
CA PRO A 270 -3.66 14.63 15.97
C PRO A 270 -4.87 15.24 16.70
N HIS A 271 -5.72 16.00 15.99
CA HIS A 271 -6.94 16.60 16.54
C HIS A 271 -8.21 15.82 16.22
N ALA A 272 -8.11 14.61 15.64
CA ALA A 272 -9.25 13.72 15.51
C ALA A 272 -9.64 13.12 16.87
N ASN A 273 -10.94 12.91 17.07
CA ASN A 273 -11.42 12.10 18.18
C ASN A 273 -11.27 10.62 17.82
N LEU A 274 -11.22 9.77 18.84
CA LEU A 274 -11.15 8.33 18.71
C LEU A 274 -12.35 7.65 19.35
N VAL A 275 -12.79 6.55 18.75
CA VAL A 275 -13.61 5.55 19.44
C VAL A 275 -12.87 4.21 19.41
N GLY A 276 -12.74 3.59 20.59
CA GLY A 276 -12.12 2.28 20.70
C GLY A 276 -13.15 1.16 20.54
N VAL A 277 -12.88 0.21 19.67
CA VAL A 277 -13.76 -0.93 19.39
C VAL A 277 -12.96 -2.20 19.58
N LYS A 278 -12.97 -2.74 20.80
CA LYS A 278 -12.22 -3.93 21.18
C LYS A 278 -12.89 -5.18 20.61
N VAL A 279 -12.23 -5.79 19.63
CA VAL A 279 -12.63 -7.05 18.97
C VAL A 279 -11.56 -8.14 19.08
N LEU A 280 -10.35 -7.78 19.52
CA LEU A 280 -9.24 -8.69 19.81
C LEU A 280 -8.94 -8.75 21.33
N SER A 281 -8.60 -9.93 21.82
CA SER A 281 -8.29 -10.18 23.24
C SER A 281 -6.87 -9.73 23.60
N GLY A 282 -6.48 -9.79 24.87
CA GLY A 282 -5.13 -9.47 25.32
C GLY A 282 -4.02 -10.31 24.66
N SER A 283 -4.34 -11.46 24.06
CA SER A 283 -3.42 -12.24 23.23
C SER A 283 -3.37 -11.81 21.76
N GLY A 284 -4.05 -10.74 21.37
CA GLY A 284 -4.12 -10.27 19.99
C GLY A 284 -5.03 -11.12 19.09
N SER A 285 -5.88 -11.98 19.66
CA SER A 285 -6.73 -12.90 18.92
C SER A 285 -8.21 -12.60 19.12
N GLY A 286 -9.01 -12.76 18.06
CA GLY A 286 -10.46 -12.58 18.06
C GLY A 286 -11.12 -13.42 16.98
N SER A 287 -12.46 -13.49 17.02
CA SER A 287 -13.26 -14.20 16.03
C SER A 287 -13.87 -13.25 15.01
N PHE A 288 -14.15 -13.73 13.80
CA PHE A 288 -14.86 -12.96 12.78
C PHE A 288 -16.21 -12.42 13.26
N ALA A 289 -16.91 -13.16 14.14
CA ALA A 289 -18.15 -12.69 14.75
C ALA A 289 -17.95 -11.45 15.63
N GLN A 290 -16.86 -11.39 16.40
CA GLN A 290 -16.52 -10.23 17.23
C GLN A 290 -16.12 -9.03 16.37
N VAL A 291 -15.34 -9.26 15.31
CA VAL A 291 -14.99 -8.22 14.32
C VAL A 291 -16.25 -7.64 13.68
N MET A 292 -17.14 -8.51 13.17
CA MET A 292 -18.41 -8.06 12.56
C MET A 292 -19.31 -7.31 13.56
N ALA A 293 -19.34 -7.72 14.84
CA ALA A 293 -20.06 -6.99 15.88
C ALA A 293 -19.48 -5.59 16.13
N GLY A 294 -18.14 -5.47 16.11
CA GLY A 294 -17.46 -4.17 16.19
C GLY A 294 -17.75 -3.28 14.98
N MET A 295 -17.76 -3.84 13.77
CA MET A 295 -18.13 -3.11 12.54
C MET A 295 -19.58 -2.63 12.59
N GLU A 296 -20.52 -3.51 12.99
CA GLU A 296 -21.93 -3.16 13.16
C GLU A 296 -22.09 -2.01 14.16
N TRP A 297 -21.48 -2.13 15.34
CA TRP A 297 -21.53 -1.09 16.37
C TRP A 297 -20.98 0.25 15.85
N THR A 298 -19.87 0.21 15.10
CA THR A 298 -19.27 1.42 14.49
C THR A 298 -20.23 2.09 13.52
N VAL A 299 -20.90 1.31 12.67
CA VAL A 299 -21.92 1.82 11.75
C VAL A 299 -23.11 2.40 12.52
N GLU A 300 -23.63 1.70 13.53
CA GLU A 300 -24.75 2.17 14.35
C GLU A 300 -24.45 3.52 15.00
N LYS A 301 -23.25 3.68 15.55
CA LYS A 301 -22.83 4.85 16.31
C LYS A 301 -22.22 5.98 15.48
N ARG A 302 -22.08 5.80 14.16
CA ARG A 302 -21.40 6.76 13.28
C ARG A 302 -21.96 8.19 13.33
N HIS A 303 -23.27 8.34 13.47
CA HIS A 303 -23.90 9.66 13.56
C HIS A 303 -23.82 10.24 14.98
N GLU A 304 -23.83 9.38 16.00
CA GLU A 304 -23.78 9.77 17.41
C GLU A 304 -22.40 10.33 17.77
N PHE A 305 -21.34 9.64 17.34
CA PHE A 305 -19.95 10.04 17.62
C PHE A 305 -19.25 10.67 16.42
N ASN A 306 -19.97 11.01 15.35
CA ASN A 306 -19.42 11.57 14.10
C ASN A 306 -18.25 10.75 13.50
N ILE A 307 -18.37 9.43 13.50
CA ILE A 307 -17.38 8.50 12.96
C ILE A 307 -17.39 8.62 11.44
N ARG A 308 -16.23 8.95 10.85
CA ARG A 308 -16.07 9.11 9.40
C ARG A 308 -15.15 8.09 8.77
N ALA A 309 -14.26 7.53 9.55
CA ALA A 309 -13.43 6.43 9.12
C ALA A 309 -13.13 5.45 10.25
N ALA A 310 -12.73 4.25 9.87
CA ALA A 310 -12.35 3.18 10.76
C ALA A 310 -11.09 2.49 10.26
N SER A 311 -10.26 2.04 11.19
CA SER A 311 -9.06 1.25 10.94
C SER A 311 -9.22 -0.14 11.53
N MET A 312 -8.85 -1.16 10.75
CA MET A 312 -8.78 -2.57 11.13
C MET A 312 -7.37 -3.09 10.81
N SER A 313 -6.46 -2.97 11.76
CA SER A 313 -5.08 -3.47 11.64
C SER A 313 -5.00 -4.93 12.09
N LEU A 314 -5.87 -5.78 11.55
CA LEU A 314 -6.01 -7.17 11.96
C LEU A 314 -5.99 -8.10 10.75
N GLY A 315 -5.27 -9.20 10.90
CA GLY A 315 -5.13 -10.30 9.94
C GLY A 315 -4.83 -11.59 10.69
N GLY A 316 -5.05 -12.74 10.09
CA GLY A 316 -4.88 -14.04 10.76
C GLY A 316 -4.03 -14.98 9.92
N PRO A 317 -3.07 -15.72 10.51
CA PRO A 317 -2.22 -16.65 9.76
C PRO A 317 -3.05 -17.76 9.12
N GLY A 318 -2.77 -18.08 7.86
CA GLY A 318 -3.40 -19.18 7.08
C GLY A 318 -3.50 -20.47 7.88
N PRO A 319 -4.73 -21.02 8.04
CA PRO A 319 -5.50 -21.67 6.97
C PRO A 319 -6.95 -21.17 6.92
N ILE A 320 -7.16 -19.90 6.56
CA ILE A 320 -8.50 -19.32 6.39
C ILE A 320 -9.16 -19.80 5.07
N GLU A 321 -8.39 -20.44 4.17
CA GLU A 321 -8.87 -21.10 2.94
C GLU A 321 -9.95 -22.19 3.16
N TRP A 322 -10.17 -22.67 4.39
CA TRP A 322 -11.22 -23.65 4.69
C TRP A 322 -12.56 -23.03 5.09
N THR A 323 -12.65 -21.70 5.28
CA THR A 323 -13.89 -20.98 5.61
C THR A 323 -14.12 -19.74 4.73
N SER A 324 -14.07 -19.91 3.40
CA SER A 324 -14.43 -18.87 2.41
C SER A 324 -15.77 -18.13 2.67
N ALA A 325 -16.71 -18.75 3.39
CA ALA A 325 -17.98 -18.14 3.78
C ALA A 325 -17.86 -17.07 4.89
N GLU A 326 -16.88 -17.18 5.78
CA GLU A 326 -16.65 -16.22 6.87
C GLU A 326 -15.94 -14.96 6.35
N GLU A 327 -14.96 -15.13 5.45
CA GLU A 327 -14.36 -14.04 4.68
C GLU A 327 -15.41 -13.30 3.83
N GLU A 328 -16.31 -14.02 3.15
CA GLU A 328 -17.40 -13.39 2.38
C GLU A 328 -18.32 -12.56 3.28
N SER A 329 -18.59 -13.03 4.50
CA SER A 329 -19.46 -12.33 5.46
C SER A 329 -18.81 -11.06 6.01
N VAL A 330 -17.52 -11.11 6.34
CA VAL A 330 -16.74 -9.94 6.77
C VAL A 330 -16.57 -8.94 5.63
N ASN A 331 -16.27 -9.42 4.41
CA ASN A 331 -16.21 -8.59 3.20
C ASN A 331 -17.55 -7.92 2.89
N ARG A 332 -18.67 -8.63 3.07
CA ARG A 332 -19.99 -8.01 2.95
C ARG A 332 -20.21 -6.94 4.03
N MET A 333 -19.83 -7.21 5.28
CA MET A 333 -19.93 -6.21 6.35
C MET A 333 -19.06 -4.98 6.08
N ALA A 334 -17.84 -5.16 5.59
CA ALA A 334 -16.95 -4.09 5.13
C ALA A 334 -17.60 -3.24 4.03
N ASN A 335 -18.18 -3.89 3.03
CA ASN A 335 -18.91 -3.19 1.97
C ASN A 335 -20.11 -2.40 2.50
N GLU A 336 -20.88 -2.95 3.44
CA GLU A 336 -22.02 -2.25 4.05
C GLU A 336 -21.59 -1.08 4.95
N MET A 337 -20.45 -1.21 5.64
CA MET A 337 -19.85 -0.13 6.41
C MET A 337 -19.43 1.04 5.51
N MET A 338 -18.76 0.75 4.40
CA MET A 338 -18.41 1.72 3.37
C MET A 338 -19.66 2.39 2.77
N ARG A 339 -20.67 1.60 2.40
CA ARG A 339 -21.96 2.11 1.89
C ARG A 339 -22.70 2.99 2.89
N SER A 340 -22.50 2.75 4.19
CA SER A 340 -23.08 3.55 5.27
C SER A 340 -22.36 4.89 5.51
N GLY A 341 -21.29 5.16 4.76
CA GLY A 341 -20.54 6.42 4.78
C GLY A 341 -19.40 6.46 5.79
N VAL A 342 -18.85 5.30 6.17
CA VAL A 342 -17.62 5.20 6.98
C VAL A 342 -16.52 4.67 6.08
N ALA A 343 -15.46 5.45 5.85
CA ALA A 343 -14.30 4.98 5.11
C ALA A 343 -13.53 3.94 5.93
N LEU A 344 -13.12 2.83 5.31
CA LEU A 344 -12.55 1.69 6.00
C LEU A 344 -11.15 1.41 5.48
N PHE A 345 -10.19 1.35 6.40
CA PHE A 345 -8.79 1.02 6.15
C PHE A 345 -8.49 -0.34 6.79
N ILE A 346 -7.92 -1.25 6.01
CA ILE A 346 -7.64 -2.63 6.42
C ILE A 346 -6.19 -2.93 6.08
N ALA A 347 -5.45 -3.56 6.99
CA ALA A 347 -4.09 -4.01 6.71
C ALA A 347 -4.08 -5.07 5.60
N ALA A 348 -3.16 -4.95 4.65
CA ALA A 348 -2.82 -6.05 3.76
C ALA A 348 -1.88 -6.99 4.54
N GLU A 349 -2.28 -8.26 4.69
CA GLU A 349 -1.55 -9.26 5.45
C GLU A 349 -0.10 -9.43 4.95
N ILE A 350 0.86 -9.61 5.87
CA ILE A 350 2.23 -10.07 5.54
C ILE A 350 2.24 -11.60 5.72
N ALA A 351 1.60 -12.30 4.79
CA ALA A 351 1.78 -13.74 4.60
C ALA A 351 2.50 -13.98 3.26
N PRO A 352 3.37 -15.00 3.16
CA PRO A 352 4.15 -15.24 1.93
C PRO A 352 3.32 -15.68 0.71
N GLU A 353 1.99 -15.70 0.78
CA GLU A 353 1.12 -15.84 -0.38
C GLU A 353 -0.31 -15.38 0.01
N VAL A 354 -0.98 -14.73 -0.94
CA VAL A 354 -2.40 -14.29 -0.94
C VAL A 354 -2.66 -12.82 -0.52
N GLN A 355 -2.94 -12.00 -1.54
CA GLN A 355 -3.49 -10.66 -1.42
C GLN A 355 -4.93 -10.68 -0.90
N LEU A 356 -5.21 -9.95 0.17
CA LEU A 356 -6.52 -9.35 0.41
C LEU A 356 -6.80 -8.33 -0.69
N SER A 357 -7.38 -8.77 -1.81
CA SER A 357 -7.88 -7.85 -2.83
C SER A 357 -9.28 -7.38 -2.44
N ALA A 358 -9.41 -6.08 -2.14
CA ALA A 358 -10.70 -5.41 -2.07
C ALA A 358 -11.32 -5.37 -3.47
N HIS A 359 -12.00 -6.44 -3.89
CA HIS A 359 -12.82 -6.43 -5.09
C HIS A 359 -14.19 -5.84 -4.77
N PRO A 360 -14.60 -4.72 -5.38
CA PRO A 360 -15.99 -4.30 -5.34
C PRO A 360 -16.83 -5.35 -6.10
N VAL A 361 -17.57 -6.18 -5.36
CA VAL A 361 -18.58 -7.06 -5.96
C VAL A 361 -19.77 -6.19 -6.37
N VAL A 362 -19.76 -5.76 -7.63
CA VAL A 362 -20.95 -5.20 -8.28
C VAL A 362 -21.91 -6.35 -8.58
N GLN A 363 -22.78 -6.69 -7.62
CA GLN A 363 -23.96 -7.50 -7.96
C GLN A 363 -24.95 -6.62 -8.73
N LYS A 364 -25.09 -6.90 -10.03
CA LYS A 364 -26.22 -6.45 -10.83
C LYS A 364 -27.49 -7.15 -10.34
N THR A 365 -28.45 -6.39 -9.84
CA THR A 365 -29.87 -6.70 -9.98
C THR A 365 -30.64 -5.43 -10.27
#